data_AF-A0A7L0P445-F1
#
_entry.id   AF-A0A7L0P445-F1
#
_cell.length_a   1.000
_cell.length_b   1.000
_cell.length_c   1.000
_cell.angle_alpha   90.00
_cell.angle_beta   90.00
_cell.angle_gamma   90.00
#
_symmetry.space_group_name_H-M   'P 1'
#
loop_
_entity.id
_entity.type
_entity.pdbx_description
1 polymer ?
#
loop_
_entity_poly.entity_id
_entity_poly.type
_entity_poly.pdbx_seq_one_letter_code
_entity_poly.pdbx_strand_id
1 'polypeptide(L)'
;AQDVFLLLNQPRYRSQDLEVYVTFFEIYNGKVFDLLNKKAKLRVLEDGKQQVQVIGLQERQVGCAEDVIRMIEMGSACRTSGQTFANTSSSRSHACFQIILRRRGKLLGKFSLVDLAGNERGADTSSADRQTRMEGAEINKSLLALKECIRALGQNKSHTPFRESKLTQVLRDSFIGTNSRTCMIAMISPGMSSCEYTLNTLRYADR
;
A
#
# COMPACT_ATOMS: atom_id res chain seq x y z
N ALA A 1 7.47 -13.84 -0.39
CA ALA A 1 6.67 -14.91 0.26
C ALA A 1 7.55 -16.09 0.66
N GLN A 2 8.30 -16.68 -0.28
CA GLN A 2 9.19 -17.81 -0.03
C GLN A 2 10.18 -17.57 1.13
N ASP A 3 10.85 -16.42 1.14
CA ASP A 3 11.81 -16.08 2.21
C ASP A 3 11.20 -16.08 3.60
N VAL A 4 9.95 -15.63 3.76
CA VAL A 4 9.27 -15.62 5.07
C VAL A 4 9.13 -17.04 5.59
N PHE A 5 8.66 -17.97 4.76
CA PHE A 5 8.50 -19.37 5.16
C PHE A 5 9.82 -20.12 5.30
N LEU A 6 10.83 -19.78 4.47
CA LEU A 6 12.19 -20.32 4.65
C LEU A 6 12.78 -19.90 6.00
N LEU A 7 12.64 -18.63 6.37
CA LEU A 7 13.11 -18.11 7.67
C LEU A 7 12.34 -18.74 8.83
N LEU A 8 11.02 -18.88 8.73
CA LEU A 8 10.20 -19.49 9.78
C LEU A 8 10.62 -20.92 10.11
N ASN A 9 11.10 -21.66 9.11
CA ASN A 9 11.55 -23.04 9.27
C ASN A 9 12.94 -23.17 9.91
N GLN A 10 13.70 -22.07 10.06
CA GLN A 10 15.00 -22.12 10.72
C GLN A 10 14.85 -22.46 12.21
N PRO A 11 15.82 -23.20 12.81
CA PRO A 11 15.73 -23.66 14.21
C PRO A 11 15.43 -22.57 15.24
N ARG A 12 15.94 -21.35 15.01
CA ARG A 12 15.74 -20.19 15.89
C ARG A 12 14.29 -19.68 15.93
N TYR A 13 13.53 -19.85 14.85
CA TYR A 13 12.16 -19.34 14.72
C TYR A 13 11.12 -20.44 14.85
N ARG A 14 11.45 -21.68 14.45
CA ARG A 14 10.54 -22.84 14.50
C ARG A 14 10.00 -23.14 15.90
N SER A 15 10.78 -22.89 16.95
CA SER A 15 10.38 -23.11 18.35
C SER A 15 9.45 -22.02 18.92
N GLN A 16 9.17 -20.96 18.15
CA GLN A 16 8.41 -19.80 18.64
C GLN A 16 6.91 -19.90 18.42
N ASP A 17 6.43 -20.96 17.76
CA ASP A 17 4.99 -21.21 17.49
C ASP A 17 4.33 -19.99 16.82
N LEU A 18 4.90 -19.65 15.66
CA LEU A 18 4.56 -18.46 14.90
C LEU A 18 3.49 -18.78 13.85
N GLU A 19 2.49 -17.92 13.77
CA GLU A 19 1.38 -18.00 12.84
C GLU A 19 1.50 -16.89 11.80
N VAL A 20 1.33 -17.23 10.52
CA VAL A 20 1.38 -16.27 9.42
C VAL A 20 -0.03 -16.01 8.90
N TYR A 21 -0.36 -14.73 8.79
CA TYR A 21 -1.60 -14.25 8.21
C TYR A 21 -1.30 -13.31 7.06
N VAL A 22 -2.26 -13.17 6.15
CA VAL A 22 -2.22 -12.16 5.10
C VAL A 22 -3.49 -11.34 5.06
N THR A 23 -3.35 -10.07 4.65
CA THR A 23 -4.46 -9.19 4.30
C THR A 23 -4.20 -8.60 2.93
N PHE A 24 -5.26 -8.26 2.20
CA PHE A 24 -5.14 -7.55 0.95
C PHE A 24 -6.28 -6.57 0.78
N PHE A 25 -5.97 -5.28 0.61
CA PHE A 25 -6.98 -4.24 0.42
C PHE A 25 -6.52 -3.21 -0.61
N GLU A 26 -7.47 -2.50 -1.19
CA GLU A 26 -7.22 -1.34 -2.05
C GLU A 26 -7.74 -0.05 -1.43
N ILE A 27 -7.06 1.05 -1.75
CA ILE A 27 -7.49 2.41 -1.48
C ILE A 27 -7.90 3.04 -2.81
N TYR A 28 -9.18 3.30 -2.94
CA TYR A 28 -9.80 3.80 -4.17
C TYR A 28 -10.73 4.96 -3.84
N ASN A 29 -10.53 6.10 -4.52
CA ASN A 29 -11.35 7.31 -4.35
C ASN A 29 -11.54 7.69 -2.85
N GLY A 30 -10.43 7.74 -2.11
CA GLY A 30 -10.40 8.08 -0.68
C GLY A 30 -11.03 7.05 0.27
N LYS A 31 -11.44 5.87 -0.23
CA LYS A 31 -12.09 4.80 0.56
C LYS A 31 -11.22 3.53 0.53
N VAL A 32 -11.39 2.68 1.54
CA VAL A 32 -10.65 1.42 1.68
C VAL A 32 -11.59 0.24 1.42
N PHE A 33 -11.14 -0.75 0.66
CA PHE A 33 -11.92 -1.94 0.28
C PHE A 33 -11.11 -3.22 0.44
N ASP A 34 -11.71 -4.24 1.05
CA ASP A 34 -11.08 -5.54 1.27
C ASP A 34 -11.10 -6.39 -0.02
N LEU A 35 -9.92 -6.70 -0.56
CA LEU A 35 -9.79 -7.51 -1.78
C LEU A 35 -9.95 -9.01 -1.51
N LEU A 36 -9.81 -9.47 -0.26
CA LEU A 36 -10.04 -10.87 0.13
C LEU A 36 -11.48 -11.11 0.62
N ASN A 37 -12.31 -10.06 0.61
CA ASN A 37 -13.70 -10.10 1.02
C ASN A 37 -14.61 -9.33 0.05
N LYS A 38 -14.51 -9.64 -1.25
CA LYS A 38 -15.43 -9.15 -2.31
C LYS A 38 -15.60 -7.62 -2.33
N LYS A 39 -14.52 -6.86 -2.12
CA LYS A 39 -14.54 -5.39 -1.99
C LYS A 39 -15.44 -4.85 -0.88
N ALA A 40 -15.55 -5.56 0.24
CA ALA A 40 -16.21 -5.02 1.42
C ALA A 40 -15.57 -3.67 1.80
N LYS A 41 -16.39 -2.63 1.93
CA LYS A 41 -15.92 -1.29 2.30
C LYS A 41 -15.49 -1.28 3.77
N LEU A 42 -14.28 -0.81 4.03
CA LEU A 42 -13.68 -0.77 5.36
C LEU A 42 -13.64 0.65 5.93
N ARG A 43 -13.52 0.74 7.26
CA ARG A 43 -13.34 2.01 7.98
C ARG A 43 -11.92 2.07 8.55
N VAL A 44 -11.26 3.20 8.37
CA VAL A 44 -9.94 3.48 8.96
C VAL A 44 -10.15 4.39 10.16
N LEU A 45 -9.86 3.88 11.35
CA LEU A 45 -9.96 4.57 12.64
C LEU A 45 -8.59 4.65 13.30
N GLU A 46 -8.44 5.59 14.23
CA GLU A 46 -7.26 5.75 15.07
C GLU A 46 -7.69 5.49 16.52
N ASP A 47 -6.97 4.63 17.24
CA ASP A 47 -7.28 4.33 18.64
C ASP A 47 -6.69 5.38 19.60
N GLY A 48 -6.99 5.23 20.90
CA GLY A 48 -6.48 6.15 21.95
C GLY A 48 -4.96 6.13 22.13
N LYS A 49 -4.25 5.16 21.52
CA LYS A 49 -2.78 5.07 21.48
C LYS A 49 -2.21 5.58 20.16
N GLN A 50 -3.03 6.27 19.35
CA GLN A 50 -2.70 6.75 18.03
C GLN A 50 -2.37 5.63 17.01
N GLN A 51 -2.76 4.38 17.25
CA GLN A 51 -2.56 3.31 16.28
C GLN A 51 -3.70 3.30 15.27
N VAL A 52 -3.34 3.25 13.98
CA VAL A 52 -4.33 3.23 12.91
C VAL A 52 -4.79 1.81 12.67
N GLN A 53 -6.10 1.59 12.77
CA GLN A 53 -6.75 0.30 12.58
C GLN A 53 -7.73 0.34 11.41
N VAL A 54 -7.65 -0.68 10.55
CA VAL A 54 -8.60 -0.88 9.46
C VAL A 54 -9.68 -1.86 9.94
N ILE A 55 -10.81 -1.32 10.37
CA ILE A 55 -11.88 -2.09 10.99
C ILE A 55 -12.59 -2.95 9.94
N GLY A 56 -12.71 -4.24 10.25
CA GLY A 56 -13.39 -5.24 9.42
C GLY A 56 -12.51 -5.90 8.36
N LEU A 57 -11.21 -5.56 8.30
CA LEU A 57 -10.25 -6.19 7.39
C LEU A 57 -10.09 -7.68 7.73
N GLN A 58 -10.24 -8.54 6.73
CA GLN A 58 -10.11 -9.99 6.90
C GLN A 58 -8.63 -10.41 6.91
N GLU A 59 -8.19 -11.04 8.00
CA GLU A 59 -6.91 -11.74 8.09
C GLU A 59 -7.11 -13.20 7.70
N ARG A 60 -6.41 -13.67 6.66
CA ARG A 60 -6.42 -15.07 6.22
C ARG A 60 -5.16 -15.76 6.69
N GLN A 61 -5.28 -16.84 7.47
CA GLN A 61 -4.13 -17.66 7.85
C GLN A 61 -3.58 -18.39 6.63
N VAL A 62 -2.25 -18.45 6.53
CA VAL A 62 -1.53 -19.11 5.43
C VAL A 62 -0.44 -20.03 6.00
N GLY A 63 -0.29 -21.22 5.42
CA GLY A 63 0.66 -22.24 5.88
C GLY A 63 1.92 -22.35 5.01
N CYS A 64 1.86 -21.90 3.76
CA CYS A 64 2.99 -21.97 2.83
C CYS A 64 3.03 -20.79 1.84
N ALA A 65 4.09 -20.74 1.03
CA ALA A 65 4.26 -19.70 0.03
C ALA A 65 3.18 -19.75 -1.06
N GLU A 66 2.72 -20.95 -1.42
CA GLU A 66 1.68 -21.18 -2.42
C GLU A 66 0.32 -20.62 -1.95
N ASP A 67 0.01 -20.71 -0.65
CA ASP A 67 -1.18 -20.05 -0.08
C ASP A 67 -1.13 -18.54 -0.29
N VAL A 68 0.02 -17.92 -0.05
CA VAL A 68 0.22 -16.48 -0.22
C VAL A 68 0.00 -16.08 -1.68
N ILE A 69 0.56 -16.84 -2.62
CA ILE A 69 0.39 -16.59 -4.06
C ILE A 69 -1.10 -16.66 -4.44
N ARG A 70 -1.83 -17.69 -3.98
CA ARG A 70 -3.28 -17.82 -4.20
C ARG A 70 -4.07 -16.61 -3.68
N MET A 71 -3.70 -16.07 -2.51
CA MET A 71 -4.36 -14.88 -1.96
C MET A 71 -4.09 -13.62 -2.79
N ILE A 72 -2.87 -13.48 -3.32
CA ILE A 72 -2.51 -12.39 -4.22
C ILE A 72 -3.31 -12.49 -5.52
N GLU A 73 -3.38 -13.67 -6.15
CA GLU A 73 -4.14 -13.90 -7.38
C GLU A 73 -5.63 -13.57 -7.17
N MET A 74 -6.22 -14.08 -6.09
CA MET A 74 -7.62 -13.83 -5.73
C MET A 74 -7.91 -12.33 -5.56
N GLY A 75 -7.08 -11.63 -4.78
CA GLY A 75 -7.29 -10.20 -4.55
C GLY A 75 -6.99 -9.34 -5.78
N SER A 76 -6.03 -9.75 -6.61
CA SER A 76 -5.70 -9.05 -7.86
C SER A 76 -6.83 -9.16 -8.88
N ALA A 77 -7.47 -10.33 -8.98
CA ALA A 77 -8.66 -10.52 -9.81
C ALA A 77 -9.84 -9.66 -9.34
N CYS A 78 -9.92 -9.38 -8.03
CA CYS A 78 -10.92 -8.48 -7.49
C CYS A 78 -10.56 -7.00 -7.71
N ARG A 79 -9.30 -6.61 -7.88
CA ARG A 79 -8.85 -5.21 -7.84
C ARG A 79 -9.56 -4.32 -8.86
N THR A 80 -9.83 -3.06 -8.48
CA THR A 80 -10.39 -2.07 -9.41
C THR A 80 -9.39 -1.77 -10.53
N SER A 81 -9.72 -2.23 -11.73
CA SER A 81 -8.94 -2.01 -12.95
C SER A 81 -9.75 -1.11 -13.88
N GLY A 82 -9.36 0.14 -14.05
CA GLY A 82 -10.00 1.03 -15.02
C GLY A 82 -9.44 0.79 -16.42
N GLN A 83 -10.30 0.52 -17.40
CA GLN A 83 -9.87 0.53 -18.81
C GLN A 83 -9.62 1.99 -19.22
N THR A 84 -8.40 2.32 -19.67
CA THR A 84 -8.11 3.56 -20.42
C THR A 84 -7.55 3.21 -21.78
N PHE A 85 -7.72 4.12 -22.75
CA PHE A 85 -7.35 3.96 -24.16
C PHE A 85 -5.85 3.68 -24.43
N ALA A 86 -4.96 3.84 -23.46
CA ALA A 86 -3.52 3.64 -23.63
C ALA A 86 -2.92 2.48 -22.83
N ASN A 87 -3.54 2.04 -21.71
CA ASN A 87 -3.03 0.95 -20.88
C ASN A 87 -4.18 0.04 -20.41
N THR A 88 -4.13 -1.23 -20.77
CA THR A 88 -5.22 -2.20 -20.59
C THR A 88 -5.42 -2.67 -19.14
N SER A 89 -4.72 -2.16 -18.11
CA SER A 89 -4.95 -2.63 -16.72
C SER A 89 -4.37 -1.79 -15.55
N SER A 90 -3.73 -0.64 -15.73
CA SER A 90 -2.86 -0.14 -14.65
C SER A 90 -3.49 0.92 -13.72
N SER A 91 -3.81 0.48 -12.51
CA SER A 91 -3.59 1.16 -11.22
C SER A 91 -4.35 2.46 -10.89
N ARG A 92 -5.69 2.45 -11.00
CA ARG A 92 -6.52 3.55 -10.46
C ARG A 92 -6.76 3.48 -8.95
N SER A 93 -6.23 2.46 -8.29
CA SER A 93 -6.26 2.26 -6.83
C SER A 93 -4.88 1.90 -6.30
N HIS A 94 -4.58 2.32 -5.07
CA HIS A 94 -3.39 1.85 -4.34
C HIS A 94 -3.70 0.50 -3.72
N ALA A 95 -2.88 -0.51 -3.96
CA ALA A 95 -3.06 -1.82 -3.35
C ALA A 95 -2.06 -2.03 -2.20
N CYS A 96 -2.51 -2.61 -1.10
CA CYS A 96 -1.68 -2.90 0.06
C CYS A 96 -1.90 -4.35 0.48
N PHE A 97 -0.86 -5.16 0.27
CA PHE A 97 -0.81 -6.55 0.71
C PHE A 97 0.05 -6.63 1.96
N GLN A 98 -0.46 -7.22 3.03
CA GLN A 98 0.29 -7.34 4.29
C GLN A 98 0.50 -8.80 4.64
N ILE A 99 1.72 -9.11 5.06
CA ILE A 99 2.08 -10.36 5.73
C ILE A 99 2.22 -10.05 7.20
N ILE A 100 1.44 -10.72 8.04
CA ILE A 100 1.31 -10.47 9.46
C ILE A 100 1.81 -11.69 10.21
N LEU A 101 2.72 -11.46 11.16
CA LEU A 101 3.25 -12.49 12.03
C LEU A 101 2.61 -12.38 13.41
N ARG A 102 2.00 -13.46 13.89
CA ARG A 102 1.41 -13.54 15.23
C ARG A 102 2.02 -14.68 16.04
N ARG A 103 1.93 -14.55 17.36
CA ARG A 103 2.25 -15.61 18.32
C ARG A 103 1.16 -15.65 19.37
N ARG A 104 0.40 -16.76 19.41
CA ARG A 104 -0.72 -16.94 20.35
C ARG A 104 -1.68 -15.73 20.29
N GLY A 105 -2.04 -15.33 19.08
CA GLY A 105 -2.91 -14.18 18.80
C GLY A 105 -2.27 -12.78 18.92
N LYS A 106 -1.08 -12.64 19.52
CA LYS A 106 -0.41 -11.33 19.64
C LYS A 106 0.36 -10.97 18.36
N LEU A 107 0.17 -9.75 17.86
CA LEU A 107 0.92 -9.20 16.73
C LEU A 107 2.41 -9.05 17.09
N LEU A 108 3.30 -9.67 16.30
CA LEU A 108 4.75 -9.55 16.45
C LEU A 108 5.38 -8.69 15.36
N GLY A 109 4.87 -8.78 14.13
CA GLY A 109 5.44 -8.08 13.01
C GLY A 109 4.46 -7.96 11.85
N LYS A 110 4.65 -6.94 11.02
CA LYS A 110 3.83 -6.67 9.85
C LYS A 110 4.75 -6.22 8.73
N PHE A 111 4.71 -6.93 7.61
CA PHE A 111 5.42 -6.57 6.39
C PHE A 111 4.40 -6.17 5.34
N SER A 112 4.42 -4.90 4.94
CA SER A 112 3.44 -4.34 4.00
C SER A 112 4.10 -4.10 2.65
N LEU A 113 3.54 -4.72 1.60
CA LEU A 113 3.87 -4.49 0.20
C LEU A 113 2.81 -3.54 -0.36
N VAL A 114 3.25 -2.38 -0.84
CA VAL A 114 2.36 -1.31 -1.30
C VAL A 114 2.62 -1.07 -2.78
N ASP A 115 1.61 -1.27 -3.59
CA ASP A 115 1.61 -0.91 -5.01
C ASP A 115 0.81 0.38 -5.19
N LEU A 116 1.53 1.45 -5.52
CA LEU A 116 0.96 2.79 -5.65
C LEU A 116 0.33 2.98 -7.03
N ALA A 117 -0.79 3.70 -7.05
CA ALA A 117 -1.39 4.18 -8.28
C ALA A 117 -0.43 5.11 -9.06
N GLY A 118 -0.65 5.20 -10.37
CA GLY A 118 0.15 6.01 -11.27
C GLY A 118 0.14 7.50 -10.93
N ASN A 119 1.22 8.20 -11.29
CA ASN A 119 1.45 9.62 -11.00
C ASN A 119 0.99 10.55 -12.14
N GLU A 120 0.33 10.01 -13.18
CA GLU A 120 0.00 10.76 -14.39
C GLU A 120 -0.67 12.12 -14.13
N ARG A 121 -0.34 13.09 -14.98
CA ARG A 121 -0.77 14.47 -14.76
C ARG A 121 -2.24 14.61 -15.12
N GLY A 122 -2.95 15.45 -14.37
CA GLY A 122 -4.33 15.82 -14.70
C GLY A 122 -4.49 16.39 -16.12
N ALA A 123 -3.44 17.01 -16.67
CA ALA A 123 -3.40 17.50 -18.07
C ALA A 123 -3.60 16.37 -19.10
N ASP A 124 -3.06 15.17 -18.81
CA ASP A 124 -3.18 13.97 -19.65
C ASP A 124 -4.63 13.43 -19.68
N THR A 125 -5.46 13.86 -18.72
CA THR A 125 -6.87 13.46 -18.56
C THR A 125 -7.86 14.59 -18.88
N SER A 126 -7.40 15.69 -19.47
CA SER A 126 -8.23 16.88 -19.74
C SER A 126 -9.43 16.60 -20.66
N SER A 127 -9.30 15.64 -21.58
CA SER A 127 -10.37 15.12 -22.45
C SER A 127 -11.12 13.93 -21.86
N ALA A 128 -10.77 13.48 -20.66
CA ALA A 128 -11.39 12.32 -20.02
C ALA A 128 -12.73 12.66 -19.37
N ASP A 129 -13.57 11.63 -19.19
CA ASP A 129 -14.86 11.77 -18.54
C ASP A 129 -14.72 12.27 -17.08
N ARG A 130 -15.83 12.77 -16.53
CA ARG A 130 -15.84 13.34 -15.16
C ARG A 130 -15.32 12.34 -14.13
N GLN A 131 -15.64 11.06 -14.30
CA GLN A 131 -15.27 9.99 -13.38
C GLN A 131 -13.74 9.77 -13.37
N THR A 132 -13.12 9.64 -14.54
CA THR A 132 -11.65 9.47 -14.66
C THR A 132 -10.90 10.69 -14.11
N ARG A 133 -11.42 11.92 -14.33
CA ARG A 133 -10.81 13.13 -13.76
C ARG A 133 -10.86 13.16 -12.23
N MET A 134 -11.98 12.73 -11.62
CA MET A 134 -12.09 12.65 -10.16
C MET A 134 -11.14 11.60 -9.57
N GLU A 135 -11.01 10.45 -10.23
CA GLU A 135 -10.07 9.40 -9.83
C GLU A 135 -8.62 9.88 -9.90
N GLY A 136 -8.22 10.50 -11.01
CA GLY A 136 -6.88 11.08 -11.17
C GLY A 136 -6.57 12.16 -10.12
N ALA A 137 -7.56 12.97 -9.74
CA ALA A 137 -7.39 13.97 -8.68
C ALA A 137 -7.14 13.32 -7.30
N GLU A 138 -7.88 12.27 -6.95
CA GLU A 138 -7.70 11.57 -5.67
C GLU A 138 -6.39 10.75 -5.62
N ILE A 139 -5.96 10.19 -6.75
CA ILE A 139 -4.64 9.55 -6.86
C ILE A 139 -3.54 10.58 -6.60
N ASN A 140 -3.57 11.72 -7.30
CA ASN A 140 -2.59 12.79 -7.12
C ASN A 140 -2.59 13.36 -5.69
N LYS A 141 -3.77 13.53 -5.08
CA LYS A 141 -3.90 13.97 -3.68
C LYS A 141 -3.23 13.00 -2.71
N SER A 142 -3.45 11.70 -2.86
CA SER A 142 -2.87 10.68 -1.98
C SER A 142 -1.35 10.54 -2.16
N LEU A 143 -0.85 10.63 -3.39
CA LEU A 143 0.60 10.64 -3.65
C LEU A 143 1.27 11.92 -3.11
N LEU A 144 0.62 13.08 -3.24
CA LEU A 144 1.11 14.33 -2.65
C LEU A 144 1.17 14.26 -1.12
N ALA A 145 0.13 13.73 -0.48
CA ALA A 145 0.13 13.51 0.96
C ALA A 145 1.30 12.62 1.41
N LEU A 146 1.57 11.53 0.66
CA LEU A 146 2.70 10.64 0.92
C LEU A 146 4.04 11.38 0.77
N LYS A 147 4.19 12.21 -0.27
CA LYS A 147 5.37 13.08 -0.47
C LYS A 147 5.63 14.00 0.71
N GLU A 148 4.58 14.66 1.19
CA GLU A 148 4.70 15.59 2.31
C GLU A 148 5.02 14.86 3.62
N CYS A 149 4.53 13.63 3.81
CA CYS A 149 4.91 12.81 4.96
C CYS A 149 6.40 12.46 4.94
N ILE A 150 6.91 11.94 3.82
CA ILE A 150 8.33 11.56 3.69
C ILE A 150 9.24 12.78 3.86
N ARG A 151 8.88 13.91 3.22
CA ARG A 151 9.60 15.17 3.36
C ARG A 151 9.63 15.68 4.80
N ALA A 152 8.51 15.61 5.52
CA ALA A 152 8.45 16.04 6.91
C ALA A 152 9.31 15.16 7.83
N LEU A 153 9.37 13.84 7.56
CA LEU A 153 10.23 12.89 8.28
C LEU A 153 11.71 13.15 8.01
N GLY A 154 12.11 13.34 6.75
CA GLY A 154 13.51 13.66 6.41
C GLY A 154 13.99 14.99 6.99
N GLN A 155 13.07 15.94 7.23
CA GLN A 155 13.37 17.23 7.87
C GLN A 155 13.22 17.22 9.40
N ASN A 156 12.91 16.07 10.01
CA ASN A 156 12.62 15.95 11.45
C ASN A 156 11.60 16.98 11.97
N LYS A 157 10.55 17.26 11.18
CA LYS A 157 9.48 18.16 11.63
C LYS A 157 8.73 17.56 12.82
N SER A 158 8.35 18.42 13.76
CA SER A 158 7.55 18.03 14.93
C SER A 158 6.19 17.43 14.57
N HIS A 159 5.61 17.86 13.45
CA HIS A 159 4.33 17.36 12.95
C HIS A 159 4.48 16.79 11.53
N THR A 160 4.04 15.54 11.36
CA THR A 160 3.96 14.86 10.05
C THR A 160 2.49 14.66 9.65
N PRO A 161 2.06 15.11 8.46
CA PRO A 161 0.65 15.22 8.09
C PRO A 161 0.03 13.89 7.61
N PHE A 162 0.06 12.84 8.44
CA PHE A 162 -0.46 11.52 8.06
C PHE A 162 -1.97 11.50 7.79
N ARG A 163 -2.73 12.51 8.24
CA ARG A 163 -4.19 12.54 8.13
C ARG A 163 -4.71 13.01 6.77
N GLU A 164 -3.88 13.56 5.91
CA GLU A 164 -4.26 14.15 4.61
C GLU A 164 -4.82 13.14 3.59
N SER A 165 -4.48 11.86 3.72
CA SER A 165 -5.04 10.79 2.89
C SER A 165 -5.22 9.48 3.65
N LYS A 166 -6.11 8.61 3.19
CA LYS A 166 -6.24 7.26 3.76
C LYS A 166 -4.99 6.41 3.56
N LEU A 167 -4.26 6.64 2.47
CA LEU A 167 -2.97 5.99 2.21
C LEU A 167 -1.97 6.32 3.33
N THR A 168 -1.75 7.59 3.61
CA THR A 168 -0.80 8.04 4.65
C THR A 168 -1.27 7.66 6.05
N GLN A 169 -2.58 7.63 6.32
CA GLN A 169 -3.10 7.15 7.61
C GLN A 169 -2.73 5.68 7.82
N VAL A 170 -3.00 4.81 6.83
CA VAL A 170 -2.73 3.38 6.93
C VAL A 170 -1.23 3.07 6.99
N LEU A 171 -0.40 3.86 6.31
CA LEU A 171 1.06 3.69 6.31
C LEU A 171 1.77 4.33 7.49
N ARG A 172 1.07 5.08 8.36
CA ARG A 172 1.67 5.81 9.49
C ARG A 172 2.62 4.95 10.30
N ASP A 173 2.16 3.77 10.75
CA ASP A 173 2.96 2.87 11.60
C ASP A 173 4.24 2.38 10.90
N SER A 174 4.25 2.31 9.57
CA SER A 174 5.43 1.91 8.79
C SER A 174 6.49 3.00 8.75
N PHE A 175 6.11 4.26 8.94
CA PHE A 175 7.04 5.39 8.91
C PHE A 175 7.56 5.80 10.29
N ILE A 176 6.72 5.80 11.32
CA ILE A 176 7.09 6.29 12.66
C ILE A 176 7.21 5.19 13.72
N GLY A 177 7.00 3.92 13.36
CA GLY A 177 7.15 2.81 14.29
C GLY A 177 8.58 2.70 14.81
N THR A 178 8.73 2.53 16.14
CA THR A 178 10.04 2.47 16.83
C THR A 178 10.96 1.35 16.32
N ASN A 179 10.39 0.28 15.77
CA ASN A 179 11.13 -0.80 15.12
C ASN A 179 10.62 -1.03 13.69
N SER A 180 10.49 0.05 12.93
CA SER A 180 10.07 0.00 11.54
C SER A 180 11.23 0.24 10.59
N ARG A 181 11.19 -0.44 9.43
CA ARG A 181 12.08 -0.20 8.30
C ARG A 181 11.22 -0.09 7.06
N THR A 182 11.48 0.92 6.26
CA THR A 182 10.77 1.17 5.00
C THR A 182 11.77 1.15 3.85
N CYS A 183 11.36 0.52 2.74
CA CYS A 183 12.10 0.52 1.48
C CYS A 183 11.16 1.06 0.40
N MET A 184 11.64 2.02 -0.39
CA MET A 184 10.94 2.56 -1.55
C MET A 184 11.64 2.09 -2.83
N ILE A 185 10.86 1.60 -3.78
CA ILE A 185 11.34 1.24 -5.11
C ILE A 185 10.75 2.24 -6.11
N ALA A 186 11.61 3.04 -6.74
CA ALA A 186 11.22 4.01 -7.74
C ALA A 186 11.24 3.38 -9.14
N MET A 187 10.07 3.27 -9.78
CA MET A 187 9.93 2.75 -11.13
C MET A 187 10.08 3.88 -12.15
N ILE A 188 10.98 3.72 -13.12
CA ILE A 188 11.36 4.75 -14.08
C ILE A 188 11.14 4.26 -15.51
N SER A 189 10.53 5.11 -16.35
CA SER A 189 10.37 4.85 -17.77
C SER A 189 11.60 5.37 -18.54
N PRO A 190 12.20 4.56 -19.43
CA PRO A 190 13.41 4.96 -20.17
C PRO A 190 13.14 5.87 -21.38
N GLY A 191 11.88 6.03 -21.79
CA GLY A 191 11.51 6.79 -22.98
C GLY A 191 11.71 8.29 -22.85
N MET A 192 12.17 8.94 -23.93
CA MET A 192 12.35 10.40 -23.98
C MET A 192 11.04 11.16 -23.72
N SER A 193 9.91 10.65 -24.22
CA SER A 193 8.58 11.20 -23.96
C SER A 193 8.18 11.16 -22.48
N SER A 194 8.86 10.35 -21.66
CA SER A 194 8.63 10.24 -20.22
C SER A 194 9.66 10.99 -19.38
N CYS A 195 10.59 11.74 -19.99
CA CYS A 195 11.71 12.40 -19.30
C CYS A 195 11.26 13.25 -18.10
N GLU A 196 10.19 14.03 -18.25
CA GLU A 196 9.68 14.86 -17.15
C GLU A 196 9.11 14.02 -15.97
N TYR A 197 8.40 12.92 -16.25
CA TYR A 197 7.89 12.02 -15.20
C TYR A 197 9.05 11.33 -14.49
N THR A 198 10.04 10.86 -15.24
CA THR A 198 11.27 10.27 -14.72
C THR A 198 11.99 11.20 -13.76
N LEU A 199 12.23 12.46 -14.16
CA LEU A 199 12.87 13.45 -13.29
C LEU A 199 12.06 13.73 -12.02
N ASN A 200 10.73 13.77 -12.12
CA ASN A 200 9.87 13.97 -10.96
C ASN A 200 9.92 12.80 -9.98
N THR A 201 9.93 11.56 -10.47
CA THR A 201 10.05 10.35 -9.64
C THR A 201 11.43 10.26 -8.99
N LEU A 202 12.51 10.58 -9.70
CA LEU A 202 13.87 10.59 -9.12
C LEU A 202 14.00 11.65 -8.02
N ARG A 203 13.51 12.88 -8.25
CA ARG A 203 13.48 13.94 -7.23
C ARG A 203 12.61 13.61 -6.02
N TYR A 204 11.65 12.69 -6.18
CA TYR A 204 10.83 12.19 -5.09
C TYR A 204 11.60 11.15 -4.26
N ALA A 205 12.30 10.23 -4.91
CA ALA A 205 13.06 9.16 -4.26
C ALA A 205 14.35 9.64 -3.57
N ASP A 206 14.93 10.75 -4.02
CA ASP A 206 16.17 11.34 -3.46
C ASP A 206 15.97 12.03 -2.09
N ARG A 207 14.72 12.19 -1.63
CA ARG A 207 14.37 12.91 -0.38
C ARG A 207 14.17 11.99 0.80
#